data_AF-A0A317Q6T2-F1
#
_entry.id   AF-A0A317Q6T2-F1
#
_cell.length_a   1.000
_cell.length_b   1.000
_cell.length_c   1.000
_cell.angle_alpha   90.00
_cell.angle_beta   90.00
_cell.angle_gamma   90.00
#
_symmetry.space_group_name_H-M   'P 1'
#
loop_
_entity.id
_entity.type
_entity.pdbx_description
1 polymer ?
#
loop_
_entity_poly.entity_id
_entity_poly.type
_entity_poly.pdbx_seq_one_letter_code
_entity_poly.pdbx_strand_id
1 'polypeptide(L)'
;MNQHNITNESLALSLVLVVVAIVISNKEKLGLERDIVWSIARAIVQLVAVGYVLKYIFDVNHALLTVLMVLFICLNAAWNAKKRSKYIDKAFVISFVAITGGAVLTLSVLVFTGSIAFVPMQVIPISGMIAGNAMVAVGLCYNNLGQRFSAEQQRIQEMLSLGATPKQASAQLIRDSIRAALIPTVDSAKTVGLVSLPGMMSGLIFAGIDPVKAIKYQIMVTFMLLSTASLSTILAGYLAYRRFYNERHQLQVRVQGAKPGVK
;
A
#
# COMPACT_ATOMS: atom_id res chain seq x y z
N MET A 1 8.41 -15.34 -33.36
CA MET A 1 8.26 -14.19 -32.42
C MET A 1 9.66 -13.68 -32.12
N ASN A 2 10.04 -12.52 -32.63
CA ASN A 2 11.33 -11.90 -32.31
C ASN A 2 11.29 -11.46 -30.85
N GLN A 3 11.84 -12.27 -29.94
CA GLN A 3 12.01 -11.88 -28.54
C GLN A 3 13.02 -10.73 -28.50
N HIS A 4 12.51 -9.50 -28.35
CA HIS A 4 13.36 -8.35 -28.12
C HIS A 4 13.92 -8.46 -26.70
N ASN A 5 15.16 -8.94 -26.60
CA ASN A 5 15.85 -9.04 -25.33
C ASN A 5 16.20 -7.63 -24.86
N ILE A 6 15.74 -7.23 -23.68
CA ILE A 6 16.19 -6.00 -23.04
C ILE A 6 17.67 -6.21 -22.70
N THR A 7 18.57 -5.63 -23.50
CA THR A 7 20.01 -5.72 -23.23
C THR A 7 20.38 -4.79 -22.09
N ASN A 8 21.49 -5.10 -21.39
CA ASN A 8 22.02 -4.24 -20.34
C ASN A 8 22.29 -2.81 -20.85
N GLU A 9 22.62 -2.67 -22.14
CA GLU A 9 22.80 -1.39 -22.82
C GLU A 9 21.49 -0.61 -22.97
N SER A 10 20.39 -1.26 -23.40
CA SER A 10 19.07 -0.62 -23.46
C SER A 10 18.58 -0.19 -22.08
N LEU A 11 18.86 -1.00 -21.05
CA LEU A 11 18.55 -0.65 -19.66
C LEU A 11 19.39 0.56 -19.19
N ALA A 12 20.69 0.59 -19.50
CA ALA A 12 21.56 1.73 -19.19
C ALA A 12 21.11 3.01 -19.91
N LEU A 13 20.69 2.91 -21.18
CA LEU A 13 20.15 4.03 -21.95
C LEU A 13 18.82 4.52 -21.37
N SER A 14 17.97 3.65 -20.80
CA SER A 14 16.73 4.06 -20.13
C SER A 14 16.98 4.94 -18.89
N LEU A 15 18.16 4.84 -18.26
CA LEU A 15 18.55 5.72 -17.15
C LEU A 15 18.68 7.18 -17.59
N VAL A 16 18.86 7.47 -18.88
CA VAL A 16 18.87 8.84 -19.40
C VAL A 16 17.55 9.57 -19.07
N LEU A 17 16.41 8.87 -19.08
CA LEU A 17 15.11 9.45 -18.70
C LEU A 17 15.12 9.94 -17.24
N VAL A 18 15.76 9.18 -16.35
CA VAL A 18 15.95 9.56 -14.95
C VAL A 18 16.87 10.78 -14.84
N VAL A 19 17.97 10.81 -15.60
CA VAL A 19 18.91 11.93 -15.62
C VAL A 19 18.20 13.21 -16.06
N VAL A 20 17.34 13.16 -17.07
CA VAL A 20 16.53 14.31 -17.50
C VAL A 20 15.61 14.80 -16.37
N ALA A 21 14.93 13.89 -15.67
CA ALA A 21 14.09 14.25 -14.53
C ALA A 21 14.89 14.91 -13.38
N ILE A 22 16.11 14.43 -13.11
CA ILE A 22 17.01 15.04 -12.14
C ILE A 22 17.40 16.44 -12.61
N VAL A 23 17.86 16.62 -13.85
CA VAL A 23 18.25 17.95 -14.37
C VAL A 23 17.11 18.97 -14.27
N ILE A 24 15.88 18.57 -14.58
CA ILE A 24 14.70 19.45 -14.41
C ILE A 24 14.47 19.75 -12.92
N SER A 25 14.55 18.74 -12.05
CA SER A 25 14.42 18.91 -10.59
C SER A 25 15.46 19.88 -10.01
N ASN A 26 16.70 19.81 -10.49
CA ASN A 26 17.78 20.73 -10.13
C ASN A 26 17.47 22.17 -10.57
N LYS A 27 17.01 22.34 -11.81
CA LYS A 27 16.64 23.65 -12.36
C LYS A 27 15.51 24.29 -11.55
N GLU A 28 14.51 23.51 -11.18
CA GLU A 28 13.36 23.94 -10.38
C GLU A 28 13.63 23.94 -8.86
N LYS A 29 14.87 23.61 -8.43
CA LYS A 29 15.30 23.58 -7.02
C LYS A 29 14.38 22.77 -6.09
N LEU A 30 13.83 21.67 -6.59
CA LEU A 30 12.90 20.84 -5.82
C LEU A 30 13.58 20.06 -4.69
N GLY A 31 14.91 19.97 -4.70
CA GLY A 31 15.69 19.28 -3.65
C GLY A 31 15.55 17.75 -3.64
N LEU A 32 14.95 17.17 -4.69
CA LEU A 32 14.64 15.73 -4.77
C LEU A 32 15.79 14.88 -5.32
N GLU A 33 16.86 15.50 -5.79
CA GLU A 33 17.94 14.88 -6.58
C GLU A 33 18.57 13.68 -5.85
N ARG A 34 19.01 13.90 -4.60
CA ARG A 34 19.63 12.87 -3.76
C ARG A 34 18.64 11.77 -3.41
N ASP A 35 17.39 12.14 -3.16
CA ASP A 35 16.33 11.20 -2.82
C ASP A 35 15.97 10.30 -4.02
N ILE A 36 15.93 10.85 -5.24
CA ILE A 36 15.68 10.11 -6.48
C ILE A 36 16.83 9.12 -6.72
N VAL A 37 18.08 9.59 -6.69
CA VAL A 37 19.25 8.73 -6.95
C VAL A 37 19.33 7.60 -5.92
N TRP A 38 19.18 7.92 -4.63
CA TRP A 38 19.24 6.92 -3.58
C TRP A 38 18.07 5.92 -3.66
N SER A 39 16.87 6.39 -4.01
CA SER A 39 15.70 5.54 -4.18
C SER A 39 15.87 4.56 -5.35
N ILE A 40 16.43 5.01 -6.46
CA ILE A 40 16.66 4.16 -7.65
C ILE A 40 17.76 3.14 -7.37
N ALA A 41 18.91 3.57 -6.82
CA ALA A 41 19.99 2.65 -6.48
C ALA A 41 19.50 1.55 -5.52
N ARG A 42 18.76 1.95 -4.48
CA ARG A 42 18.12 1.02 -3.56
C ARG A 42 17.13 0.09 -4.25
N ALA A 43 16.28 0.61 -5.14
CA ALA A 43 15.29 -0.20 -5.87
C ALA A 43 15.97 -1.26 -6.74
N ILE A 44 17.05 -0.92 -7.45
CA ILE A 44 17.82 -1.88 -8.27
C ILE A 44 18.37 -3.00 -7.38
N VAL A 45 19.07 -2.66 -6.30
CA VAL A 45 19.64 -3.65 -5.37
C VAL A 45 18.54 -4.53 -4.77
N GLN A 46 17.40 -3.95 -4.39
CA GLN A 46 16.28 -4.68 -3.84
C GLN A 46 15.63 -5.61 -4.86
N LEU A 47 15.40 -5.16 -6.09
CA LEU A 47 14.80 -5.98 -7.14
C LEU A 47 15.69 -7.16 -7.52
N VAL A 48 17.01 -6.94 -7.63
CA VAL A 48 17.97 -8.01 -7.89
C VAL A 48 17.98 -9.02 -6.75
N ALA A 49 18.09 -8.56 -5.50
CA ALA A 49 18.10 -9.44 -4.33
C ALA A 49 16.79 -10.25 -4.21
N VAL A 50 15.63 -9.60 -4.35
CA VAL A 50 14.32 -10.27 -4.31
C VAL A 50 14.18 -11.24 -5.47
N GLY A 51 14.67 -10.91 -6.67
CA GLY A 51 14.67 -11.81 -7.82
C GLY A 51 15.39 -13.14 -7.54
N TYR A 52 16.58 -13.09 -6.94
CA TYR A 52 17.31 -14.30 -6.53
C TYR A 52 16.60 -15.08 -5.42
N VAL A 53 16.05 -14.40 -4.42
CA VAL A 53 15.27 -15.03 -3.34
C VAL A 53 14.04 -15.74 -3.91
N LEU A 54 13.29 -15.09 -4.79
CA LEU A 54 12.11 -15.68 -5.42
C LEU A 54 12.48 -16.88 -6.29
N LYS A 55 13.58 -16.80 -7.06
CA LYS A 55 14.07 -17.95 -7.84
C LYS A 55 14.28 -19.17 -6.96
N TYR A 56 14.93 -19.01 -5.80
CA TYR A 56 15.14 -20.10 -4.85
C TYR A 56 13.82 -20.61 -4.24
N ILE A 57 12.94 -19.71 -3.79
CA ILE A 57 11.67 -20.09 -3.17
C ILE A 57 10.76 -20.85 -4.17
N PHE A 58 10.78 -20.44 -5.44
CA PHE A 58 9.98 -21.08 -6.48
C PHE A 58 10.50 -22.49 -6.81
N ASP A 59 11.81 -22.71 -6.74
CA ASP A 59 12.44 -24.01 -6.97
C ASP A 59 12.18 -25.00 -5.82
N VAL A 60 12.30 -24.53 -4.58
CA VAL A 60 12.07 -25.35 -3.36
C VAL A 60 10.60 -25.71 -3.18
N ASN A 61 9.66 -24.90 -3.70
CA ASN A 61 8.22 -25.13 -3.68
C ASN A 61 7.64 -25.54 -2.31
N HIS A 62 8.09 -24.90 -1.23
CA HIS A 62 7.69 -25.25 0.15
C HIS A 62 6.67 -24.26 0.72
N ALA A 63 5.55 -24.79 1.23
CA ALA A 63 4.44 -24.00 1.76
C ALA A 63 4.87 -23.06 2.90
N LEU A 64 5.69 -23.56 3.84
CA LEU A 64 6.21 -22.75 4.94
C LEU A 64 7.02 -21.53 4.45
N LEU A 65 7.91 -21.70 3.47
CA LEU A 65 8.69 -20.59 2.90
C LEU A 65 7.79 -19.56 2.22
N THR A 66 6.71 -20.02 1.57
CA THR A 66 5.71 -19.14 0.97
C THR A 66 5.03 -18.27 2.04
N VAL A 67 4.56 -18.89 3.12
CA VAL A 67 3.92 -18.17 4.23
C VAL A 67 4.88 -17.18 4.89
N LEU A 68 6.13 -17.58 5.11
CA LEU A 68 7.16 -16.68 5.67
C LEU A 68 7.43 -15.48 4.75
N MET A 69 7.47 -15.68 3.43
CA MET A 69 7.65 -14.59 2.47
C MET A 69 6.44 -13.64 2.46
N VAL A 70 5.21 -14.19 2.52
CA VAL A 70 3.99 -13.38 2.64
C VAL A 70 4.00 -12.55 3.93
N LEU A 71 4.40 -13.16 5.06
CA LEU A 71 4.55 -12.46 6.33
C LEU A 71 5.60 -11.33 6.22
N PHE A 72 6.75 -11.60 5.60
CA PHE A 72 7.80 -10.61 5.36
C PHE A 72 7.30 -9.42 4.53
N ILE A 73 6.50 -9.69 3.48
CA ILE A 73 5.85 -8.66 2.67
C ILE A 73 4.90 -7.83 3.54
N CYS A 74 4.01 -8.46 4.31
CA CYS A 74 3.06 -7.77 5.19
C CYS A 74 3.74 -6.92 6.27
N LEU A 75 4.84 -7.40 6.86
CA LEU A 75 5.65 -6.64 7.81
C LEU A 75 6.26 -5.39 7.18
N ASN A 76 6.84 -5.52 5.98
CA ASN A 76 7.39 -4.37 5.24
C ASN A 76 6.30 -3.39 4.82
N ALA A 77 5.16 -3.88 4.37
CA ALA A 77 3.99 -3.07 4.03
C ALA A 77 3.51 -2.26 5.25
N ALA A 78 3.35 -2.91 6.41
CA ALA A 78 2.97 -2.25 7.66
C ALA A 78 4.00 -1.21 8.12
N TRP A 79 5.30 -1.53 7.98
CA TRP A 79 6.38 -0.60 8.34
C TRP A 79 6.36 0.67 7.47
N ASN A 80 6.13 0.52 6.17
CA ASN A 80 6.07 1.66 5.26
C ASN A 80 4.77 2.45 5.42
N ALA A 81 3.64 1.79 5.71
CA ALA A 81 2.39 2.47 6.06
C ALA A 81 2.54 3.30 7.34
N LYS A 82 3.21 2.77 8.37
CA LYS A 82 3.54 3.49 9.61
C LYS A 82 4.28 4.80 9.35
N LYS A 83 5.25 4.82 8.42
CA LYS A 83 6.03 6.03 8.11
C LYS A 83 5.17 7.19 7.59
N ARG A 84 3.98 6.90 7.05
CA ARG A 84 3.01 7.91 6.61
C ARG A 84 2.15 8.46 7.74
N SER A 85 2.20 7.84 8.93
CA SER A 85 1.51 8.33 10.13
C SER A 85 2.43 9.21 10.96
N LYS A 86 2.03 10.48 11.16
CA LYS A 86 2.68 11.40 12.10
C LYS A 86 1.97 11.49 13.46
N TYR A 87 0.74 11.00 13.56
CA TYR A 87 -0.16 11.29 14.69
C TYR A 87 -0.59 10.05 15.48
N ILE A 88 -0.49 8.84 14.91
CA ILE A 88 -1.08 7.63 15.49
C ILE A 88 0.01 6.79 16.16
N ASP A 89 -0.02 6.71 17.49
CA ASP A 89 0.90 5.85 18.23
C ASP A 89 0.63 4.36 17.94
N LYS A 90 1.67 3.53 17.97
CA LYS A 90 1.62 2.11 17.60
C LYS A 90 1.02 1.85 16.20
N ALA A 91 1.13 2.82 15.28
CA ALA A 91 0.64 2.70 13.90
C ALA A 91 1.17 1.45 13.16
N PHE A 92 2.34 0.94 13.55
CA PHE A 92 2.87 -0.31 13.00
C PHE A 92 1.98 -1.51 13.28
N VAL A 93 1.58 -1.71 14.55
CA VAL A 93 0.76 -2.85 14.97
C VAL A 93 -0.62 -2.76 14.31
N ILE A 94 -1.21 -1.56 14.29
CA ILE A 94 -2.49 -1.32 13.63
C ILE A 94 -2.39 -1.62 12.13
N SER A 95 -1.35 -1.12 11.46
CA SER A 95 -1.12 -1.38 10.03
C SER A 95 -0.93 -2.87 9.77
N PHE A 96 -0.16 -3.56 10.63
CA PHE A 96 0.13 -4.97 10.47
C PHE A 96 -1.13 -5.81 10.58
N VAL A 97 -1.96 -5.58 11.60
CA VAL A 97 -3.24 -6.28 11.75
C VAL A 97 -4.18 -5.98 10.59
N ALA A 98 -4.28 -4.71 10.18
CA ALA A 98 -5.19 -4.30 9.12
C ALA A 98 -4.79 -4.86 7.74
N ILE A 99 -3.52 -4.69 7.35
CA ILE A 99 -3.00 -5.15 6.05
C ILE A 99 -2.97 -6.68 6.01
N THR A 100 -2.48 -7.34 7.06
CA THR A 100 -2.44 -8.81 7.10
C THR A 100 -3.84 -9.39 7.15
N GLY A 101 -4.76 -8.81 7.92
CA GLY A 101 -6.15 -9.23 7.97
C GLY A 101 -6.84 -9.12 6.60
N GLY A 102 -6.67 -7.99 5.91
CA GLY A 102 -7.19 -7.81 4.55
C GLY A 102 -6.57 -8.78 3.54
N ALA A 103 -5.25 -8.94 3.58
CA ALA A 103 -4.49 -9.81 2.68
C ALA A 103 -4.86 -11.29 2.89
N VAL A 104 -4.88 -11.76 4.13
CA VAL A 104 -5.25 -13.14 4.49
C VAL A 104 -6.68 -13.43 4.08
N LEU A 105 -7.63 -12.52 4.34
CA LEU A 105 -9.03 -12.72 3.94
C LEU A 105 -9.14 -12.83 2.42
N THR A 106 -8.46 -11.95 1.68
CA THR A 106 -8.52 -11.94 0.21
C THR A 106 -7.84 -13.18 -0.40
N LEU A 107 -6.64 -13.53 0.06
CA LEU A 107 -5.93 -14.73 -0.39
C LEU A 107 -6.70 -16.00 -0.06
N SER A 108 -7.25 -16.10 1.16
CA SER A 108 -8.07 -17.25 1.56
C SER A 108 -9.24 -17.44 0.60
N VAL A 109 -9.98 -16.37 0.29
CA VAL A 109 -11.08 -16.44 -0.67
C VAL A 109 -10.60 -16.92 -2.04
N LEU A 110 -9.53 -16.34 -2.58
CA LEU A 110 -9.02 -16.72 -3.91
C LEU A 110 -8.53 -18.17 -3.99
N VAL A 111 -7.92 -18.68 -2.91
CA VAL A 111 -7.44 -20.07 -2.84
C VAL A 111 -8.63 -21.02 -2.69
N PHE A 112 -9.59 -20.72 -1.81
CA PHE A 112 -10.77 -21.56 -1.60
C PHE A 112 -11.69 -21.63 -2.81
N THR A 113 -11.83 -20.54 -3.57
CA THR A 113 -12.60 -20.54 -4.82
C THR A 113 -11.88 -21.24 -5.98
N GLY A 114 -10.64 -21.68 -5.78
CA GLY A 114 -9.81 -22.27 -6.84
C GLY A 114 -9.39 -21.26 -7.91
N SER A 115 -9.53 -19.96 -7.63
CA SER A 115 -9.11 -18.90 -8.56
C SER A 115 -7.59 -18.79 -8.64
N ILE A 116 -6.89 -19.14 -7.55
CA ILE A 116 -5.43 -19.28 -7.51
C ILE A 116 -5.06 -20.60 -6.82
N ALA A 117 -4.00 -21.23 -7.28
CA ALA A 117 -3.40 -22.37 -6.59
C ALA A 117 -2.48 -21.86 -5.47
N PHE A 118 -2.43 -22.59 -4.35
CA PHE A 118 -1.50 -22.29 -3.26
C PHE A 118 -0.07 -22.72 -3.61
N VAL A 119 0.50 -22.06 -4.62
CA VAL A 119 1.87 -22.26 -5.10
C VAL A 119 2.65 -20.95 -4.94
N PRO A 120 3.95 -21.00 -4.60
CA PRO A 120 4.75 -19.81 -4.32
C PRO A 120 4.71 -18.79 -5.47
N MET A 121 4.73 -19.27 -6.71
CA MET A 121 4.73 -18.44 -7.93
C MET A 121 3.46 -17.59 -8.10
N GLN A 122 2.32 -18.03 -7.55
CA GLN A 122 1.07 -17.26 -7.59
C GLN A 122 0.86 -16.46 -6.30
N VAL A 123 1.04 -17.12 -5.16
CA VAL A 123 0.73 -16.53 -3.84
C VAL A 123 1.65 -15.35 -3.52
N ILE A 124 2.97 -15.46 -3.77
CA ILE A 124 3.92 -14.42 -3.37
C ILE A 124 3.72 -13.12 -4.16
N PRO A 125 3.64 -13.13 -5.51
CA PRO A 125 3.38 -11.91 -6.27
C PRO A 125 2.02 -11.29 -5.95
N ILE A 126 0.96 -12.11 -5.81
CA ILE A 126 -0.37 -11.62 -5.46
C ILE A 126 -0.37 -10.97 -4.08
N SER A 127 0.29 -11.60 -3.10
CA SER A 127 0.46 -11.03 -1.76
C SER A 127 1.21 -9.69 -1.81
N GLY A 128 2.26 -9.59 -2.63
CA GLY A 128 2.98 -8.34 -2.86
C GLY A 128 2.09 -7.22 -3.39
N MET A 129 1.24 -7.53 -4.38
CA MET A 129 0.31 -6.56 -4.96
C MET A 129 -0.76 -6.11 -3.98
N ILE A 130 -1.45 -7.04 -3.30
CA ILE A 130 -2.53 -6.70 -2.37
C ILE A 130 -2.00 -5.97 -1.13
N ALA A 131 -0.86 -6.39 -0.58
CA ALA A 131 -0.24 -5.73 0.57
C ALA A 131 0.33 -4.35 0.20
N GLY A 132 0.91 -4.22 -1.00
CA GLY A 132 1.42 -2.96 -1.52
C GLY A 132 0.30 -1.93 -1.72
N ASN A 133 -0.82 -2.33 -2.32
CA ASN A 133 -1.96 -1.42 -2.49
C ASN A 133 -2.61 -1.04 -1.14
N ALA A 134 -2.78 -2.02 -0.24
CA ALA A 134 -3.27 -1.78 1.11
C ALA A 134 -2.36 -0.84 1.91
N MET A 135 -1.04 -0.98 1.80
CA MET A 135 -0.05 -0.08 2.43
C MET A 135 -0.27 1.38 2.02
N VAL A 136 -0.48 1.63 0.72
CA VAL A 136 -0.69 2.99 0.21
C VAL A 136 -2.00 3.57 0.74
N ALA A 137 -3.09 2.80 0.66
CA ALA A 137 -4.42 3.23 1.11
C ALA A 137 -4.45 3.47 2.64
N VAL A 138 -3.93 2.53 3.44
CA VAL A 138 -3.83 2.67 4.91
C VAL A 138 -2.98 3.89 5.28
N GLY A 139 -1.82 4.07 4.64
CA GLY A 139 -0.96 5.22 4.90
C GLY A 139 -1.61 6.57 4.56
N LEU A 140 -2.39 6.62 3.47
CA LEU A 140 -3.17 7.83 3.12
C LEU A 140 -4.30 8.08 4.13
N CYS A 141 -4.98 7.02 4.60
CA CYS A 141 -5.99 7.11 5.64
C CYS A 141 -5.42 7.69 6.94
N TYR A 142 -4.24 7.24 7.36
CA TYR A 142 -3.56 7.78 8.54
C TYR A 142 -3.20 9.25 8.42
N ASN A 143 -2.69 9.67 7.26
CA ASN A 143 -2.38 11.07 7.03
C ASN A 143 -3.66 11.94 7.08
N ASN A 144 -4.72 11.49 6.40
CA ASN A 144 -6.02 12.17 6.40
C ASN A 144 -6.66 12.23 7.79
N LEU A 145 -6.64 11.13 8.54
CA LEU A 145 -7.12 11.08 9.92
C LEU A 145 -6.35 12.09 10.78
N GLY A 146 -5.01 12.01 10.78
CA GLY A 146 -4.19 12.91 11.57
C GLY A 146 -4.42 14.38 11.27
N GLN A 147 -4.51 14.74 9.99
CA GLN A 147 -4.81 16.11 9.56
C GLN A 147 -6.21 16.56 10.03
N ARG A 148 -7.24 15.73 9.85
CA ARG A 148 -8.62 16.06 10.24
C ARG A 148 -8.80 16.16 11.75
N PHE A 149 -8.25 15.22 12.51
CA PHE A 149 -8.23 15.30 13.97
C PHE A 149 -7.46 16.53 14.45
N SER A 150 -6.39 16.93 13.76
CA SER A 150 -5.65 18.14 14.11
C SER A 150 -6.39 19.43 13.73
N ALA A 151 -7.17 19.44 12.65
CA ALA A 151 -7.90 20.62 12.19
C ALA A 151 -9.22 20.81 12.95
N GLU A 152 -9.94 19.73 13.27
CA GLU A 152 -11.26 19.77 13.92
C GLU A 152 -11.19 19.53 15.44
N GLN A 153 -10.04 19.79 16.09
CA GLN A 153 -9.85 19.54 17.53
C GLN A 153 -10.92 20.23 18.38
N GLN A 154 -11.18 21.51 18.10
CA GLN A 154 -12.15 22.31 18.84
C GLN A 154 -13.56 21.70 18.74
N ARG A 155 -14.01 21.38 17.54
CA ARG A 155 -15.31 20.74 17.30
C ARG A 155 -15.44 19.40 18.05
N ILE A 156 -14.39 18.58 18.03
CA ILE A 156 -14.39 17.32 18.76
C ILE A 156 -14.53 17.56 20.27
N GLN A 157 -13.80 18.54 20.83
CA GLN A 157 -13.89 18.88 22.25
C GLN A 157 -15.25 19.44 22.65
N GLU A 158 -15.87 20.25 21.80
CA GLU A 158 -17.24 20.75 21.99
C GLU A 158 -18.23 19.57 22.07
N MET A 159 -18.17 18.64 21.11
CA MET A 159 -19.02 17.45 21.12
C MET A 159 -18.82 16.60 22.38
N LEU A 160 -17.57 16.35 22.79
CA LEU A 160 -17.28 15.61 24.01
C LEU A 160 -17.81 16.31 25.27
N SER A 161 -17.71 17.66 25.32
CA SER A 161 -18.20 18.47 26.43
C SER A 161 -19.73 18.44 26.53
N LEU A 162 -20.42 18.28 25.39
CA LEU A 162 -21.86 18.05 25.32
C LEU A 162 -22.27 16.59 25.58
N GLY A 163 -21.32 15.72 25.96
CA GLY A 163 -21.59 14.32 26.30
C GLY A 163 -21.55 13.34 25.13
N ALA A 164 -21.08 13.76 23.94
CA ALA A 164 -20.90 12.83 22.83
C ALA A 164 -19.78 11.82 23.12
N THR A 165 -19.96 10.59 22.69
CA THR A 165 -18.91 9.56 22.77
C THR A 165 -17.80 9.81 21.75
N PRO A 166 -16.55 9.34 21.97
CA PRO A 166 -15.48 9.42 20.97
C PRO A 166 -15.86 8.88 19.59
N LYS A 167 -16.68 7.82 19.57
CA LYS A 167 -17.19 7.22 18.33
C LYS A 167 -18.10 8.19 17.58
N GLN A 168 -19.00 8.89 18.27
CA GLN A 168 -19.88 9.90 17.66
C GLN A 168 -19.09 11.13 17.19
N ALA A 169 -18.18 11.65 18.02
CA ALA A 169 -17.36 12.80 17.68
C ALA A 169 -16.42 12.54 16.49
N SER A 170 -15.97 11.29 16.31
CA SER A 170 -15.05 10.90 15.23
C SER A 170 -15.72 10.35 13.97
N ALA A 171 -17.02 10.01 14.00
CA ALA A 171 -17.65 9.22 12.95
C ALA A 171 -17.47 9.82 11.54
N GLN A 172 -17.69 11.13 11.41
CA GLN A 172 -17.55 11.84 10.15
C GLN A 172 -16.09 11.88 9.68
N LEU A 173 -15.15 12.20 10.60
CA LEU A 173 -13.72 12.25 10.31
C LEU A 173 -13.20 10.90 9.82
N ILE A 174 -13.63 9.80 10.45
CA ILE A 174 -13.26 8.44 10.05
C ILE A 174 -13.78 8.13 8.65
N ARG A 175 -15.07 8.40 8.39
CA ARG A 175 -15.70 8.13 7.09
C ARG A 175 -15.03 8.89 5.96
N ASP A 176 -14.77 10.18 6.17
CA ASP A 176 -14.15 11.03 5.15
C ASP A 176 -12.69 10.65 4.92
N SER A 177 -11.96 10.26 5.96
CA SER A 177 -10.57 9.80 5.83
C SER A 177 -10.45 8.48 5.08
N ILE A 178 -11.33 7.52 5.37
CA ILE A 178 -11.40 6.24 4.65
C ILE A 178 -11.78 6.49 3.19
N ARG A 179 -12.82 7.30 2.94
CA ARG A 179 -13.26 7.63 1.58
C ARG A 179 -12.11 8.25 0.79
N ALA A 180 -11.48 9.30 1.32
CA ALA A 180 -10.38 9.99 0.67
C ALA A 180 -9.19 9.05 0.38
N ALA A 181 -8.93 8.08 1.27
CA ALA A 181 -7.87 7.10 1.09
C ALA A 181 -8.15 6.07 -0.01
N LEU A 182 -9.41 5.77 -0.30
CA LEU A 182 -9.81 4.78 -1.30
C LEU A 182 -10.04 5.37 -2.70
N ILE A 183 -10.15 6.70 -2.82
CA ILE A 183 -10.31 7.38 -4.12
C ILE A 183 -9.26 6.90 -5.15
N PRO A 184 -7.94 6.87 -4.85
CA PRO A 184 -6.95 6.46 -5.84
C PRO A 184 -7.13 5.01 -6.33
N THR A 185 -7.51 4.09 -5.43
CA THR A 185 -7.75 2.70 -5.79
C THR A 185 -8.99 2.56 -6.67
N VAL A 186 -10.06 3.29 -6.35
CA VAL A 186 -11.29 3.32 -7.16
C VAL A 186 -11.04 3.95 -8.53
N ASP A 187 -10.29 5.04 -8.59
CA ASP A 187 -9.98 5.70 -9.86
C ASP A 187 -9.04 4.87 -10.73
N SER A 188 -8.05 4.20 -10.12
CA SER A 188 -7.24 3.22 -10.84
C SER A 188 -8.13 2.14 -11.47
N ALA A 189 -9.08 1.57 -10.73
CA ALA A 189 -10.00 0.56 -11.25
C ALA A 189 -10.88 1.07 -12.41
N LYS A 190 -11.31 2.33 -12.41
CA LYS A 190 -12.08 2.93 -13.52
C LYS A 190 -11.27 3.07 -14.81
N THR A 191 -9.95 3.22 -14.68
CA THR A 191 -9.06 3.48 -15.83
C THR A 191 -8.43 2.23 -16.42
N VAL A 192 -8.50 1.09 -15.73
CA VAL A 192 -7.99 -0.21 -16.20
C VAL A 192 -8.71 -0.61 -17.49
N GLY A 193 -7.92 -0.86 -18.53
CA GLY A 193 -8.41 -1.31 -19.84
C GLY A 193 -8.84 -0.19 -20.79
N LEU A 194 -9.01 1.05 -20.31
CA LEU A 194 -9.32 2.23 -21.15
C LEU A 194 -8.10 3.13 -21.36
N VAL A 195 -7.44 3.53 -20.27
CA VAL A 195 -6.29 4.46 -20.31
C VAL A 195 -4.99 3.74 -20.03
N SER A 196 -5.02 2.72 -19.16
CA SER A 196 -3.85 1.91 -18.85
C SER A 196 -4.15 0.44 -19.12
N LEU A 197 -3.32 -0.19 -19.94
CA LEU A 197 -3.25 -1.64 -20.03
C LEU A 197 -2.35 -2.13 -18.89
N PRO A 198 -2.88 -2.93 -17.95
CA PRO A 198 -2.09 -3.39 -16.81
C PRO A 198 -0.89 -4.22 -17.24
N GLY A 199 0.28 -3.96 -16.65
CA GLY A 199 1.53 -4.63 -17.04
C GLY A 199 1.48 -6.16 -16.91
N MET A 200 0.76 -6.69 -15.91
CA MET A 200 0.57 -8.13 -15.77
C MET A 200 -0.25 -8.72 -16.93
N MET A 201 -1.33 -8.04 -17.35
CA MET A 201 -2.15 -8.47 -18.49
C MET A 201 -1.34 -8.46 -19.78
N SER A 202 -0.61 -7.37 -20.07
CA SER A 202 0.28 -7.29 -21.23
C SER A 202 1.39 -8.34 -21.18
N GLY A 203 1.96 -8.58 -19.99
CA GLY A 203 2.99 -9.60 -19.79
C GLY A 203 2.51 -11.02 -20.09
N LEU A 204 1.30 -11.38 -19.66
CA LEU A 204 0.69 -12.68 -19.99
C LEU A 204 0.44 -12.82 -21.50
N ILE A 205 -0.03 -11.75 -22.15
CA ILE A 205 -0.24 -11.73 -23.61
C ILE A 205 1.09 -11.90 -24.35
N PHE A 206 2.15 -11.20 -23.94
CA PHE A 206 3.49 -11.36 -24.52
C PHE A 206 4.08 -12.75 -24.29
N ALA A 207 3.72 -13.40 -23.18
CA ALA A 207 4.06 -14.79 -22.89
C ALA A 207 3.24 -15.81 -23.69
N GLY A 208 2.35 -15.37 -24.59
CA GLY A 208 1.55 -16.23 -25.46
C GLY A 208 0.27 -16.79 -24.81
N ILE A 209 -0.12 -16.28 -23.64
CA ILE A 209 -1.42 -16.63 -23.03
C ILE A 209 -2.54 -15.96 -23.83
N ASP A 210 -3.61 -16.72 -24.06
CA ASP A 210 -4.83 -16.24 -24.70
C ASP A 210 -5.33 -14.92 -24.06
N PRO A 211 -5.58 -13.85 -24.85
CA PRO A 211 -6.00 -12.55 -24.33
C PRO A 211 -7.26 -12.62 -23.47
N VAL A 212 -8.22 -13.49 -23.78
CA VAL A 212 -9.47 -13.61 -23.00
C VAL A 212 -9.16 -14.17 -21.60
N LYS A 213 -8.24 -15.14 -21.49
CA LYS A 213 -7.74 -15.60 -20.19
C LYS A 213 -7.01 -14.49 -19.43
N ALA A 214 -6.13 -13.74 -20.10
CA ALA A 214 -5.40 -12.63 -19.48
C ALA A 214 -6.35 -11.56 -18.91
N ILE A 215 -7.42 -11.24 -19.64
CA ILE A 215 -8.47 -10.30 -19.19
C ILE A 215 -9.17 -10.82 -17.92
N LYS A 216 -9.54 -12.11 -17.87
CA LYS A 216 -10.18 -12.70 -16.68
C LYS A 216 -9.29 -12.60 -15.44
N TYR A 217 -7.99 -12.88 -15.58
CA TYR A 217 -7.02 -12.69 -14.50
C TYR A 217 -6.93 -11.22 -14.08
N GLN A 218 -6.95 -10.29 -15.03
CA GLN A 218 -6.88 -8.88 -14.71
C GLN A 218 -8.13 -8.35 -13.99
N ILE A 219 -9.32 -8.81 -14.38
CA ILE A 219 -10.58 -8.49 -13.67
C ILE A 219 -10.50 -8.98 -12.22
N MET A 220 -10.04 -10.23 -12.02
CA MET A 220 -9.81 -10.79 -10.69
C MET A 220 -8.82 -9.94 -9.87
N VAL A 221 -7.70 -9.53 -10.48
CA VAL A 221 -6.69 -8.65 -9.86
C VAL A 221 -7.31 -7.32 -9.44
N THR A 222 -8.13 -6.70 -10.28
CA THR A 222 -8.79 -5.43 -9.93
C THR A 222 -9.74 -5.61 -8.74
N PHE A 223 -10.53 -6.69 -8.70
CA PHE A 223 -11.44 -6.96 -7.59
C PHE A 223 -10.70 -7.24 -6.27
N MET A 224 -9.63 -8.05 -6.30
CA MET A 224 -8.86 -8.34 -5.10
C MET A 224 -8.17 -7.08 -4.56
N LEU A 225 -7.63 -6.21 -5.42
CA LEU A 225 -6.97 -4.97 -4.99
C LEU A 225 -7.96 -4.01 -4.34
N LEU A 226 -9.12 -3.79 -4.97
CA LEU A 226 -10.20 -2.97 -4.40
C LEU A 226 -10.68 -3.52 -3.06
N SER A 227 -10.90 -4.84 -2.98
CA SER A 227 -11.37 -5.50 -1.77
C SER A 227 -10.35 -5.38 -0.64
N THR A 228 -9.10 -5.79 -0.86
CA THR A 228 -8.05 -5.75 0.17
C THR A 228 -7.79 -4.32 0.64
N ALA A 229 -7.71 -3.35 -0.28
CA ALA A 229 -7.50 -1.95 0.08
C ALA A 229 -8.66 -1.41 0.92
N SER A 230 -9.90 -1.69 0.54
CA SER A 230 -11.10 -1.26 1.27
C SER A 230 -11.12 -1.86 2.68
N LEU A 231 -10.99 -3.18 2.79
CA LEU A 231 -11.01 -3.90 4.06
C LEU A 231 -9.89 -3.44 5.00
N SER A 232 -8.65 -3.39 4.48
CA SER A 232 -7.49 -2.96 5.27
C SER A 232 -7.64 -1.51 5.73
N THR A 233 -8.12 -0.61 4.86
CA THR A 233 -8.28 0.81 5.20
C THR A 233 -9.39 1.03 6.21
N ILE A 234 -10.51 0.32 6.08
CA ILE A 234 -11.63 0.36 7.04
C ILE A 234 -11.16 -0.13 8.41
N LEU A 235 -10.50 -1.29 8.47
CA LEU A 235 -9.95 -1.84 9.71
C LEU A 235 -8.93 -0.88 10.33
N ALA A 236 -8.01 -0.36 9.52
CA ALA A 236 -7.00 0.58 10.00
C ALA A 236 -7.62 1.87 10.52
N GLY A 237 -8.62 2.43 9.85
CA GLY A 237 -9.31 3.66 10.27
C GLY A 237 -10.04 3.47 11.61
N TYR A 238 -10.77 2.36 11.76
CA TYR A 238 -11.48 2.05 13.01
C TYR A 238 -10.55 1.66 14.17
N LEU A 239 -9.37 1.10 13.91
CA LEU A 239 -8.39 0.84 14.96
C LEU A 239 -7.59 2.09 15.33
N ALA A 240 -7.26 2.94 14.34
CA ALA A 240 -6.46 4.14 14.53
C ALA A 240 -7.19 5.25 15.29
N TYR A 241 -8.48 5.49 15.03
CA TYR A 241 -9.19 6.61 15.69
C TYR A 241 -9.16 6.50 17.22
N ARG A 242 -9.21 5.27 17.76
CA ARG A 242 -9.16 5.02 19.20
C ARG A 242 -7.88 5.55 19.84
N ARG A 243 -6.80 5.68 19.07
CA ARG A 243 -5.52 6.18 19.57
C ARG A 243 -5.45 7.69 19.70
N PHE A 244 -6.42 8.43 19.15
CA PHE A 244 -6.57 9.86 19.39
C PHE A 244 -7.28 10.18 20.71
N TYR A 245 -7.68 9.16 21.47
CA TYR A 245 -8.34 9.33 22.77
C TYR A 245 -7.58 8.59 23.87
N ASN A 246 -7.62 9.12 25.09
CA ASN A 246 -7.20 8.38 26.27
C ASN A 246 -8.36 7.59 26.89
N GLU A 247 -8.08 6.85 27.97
CA GLU A 247 -9.10 6.04 28.69
C GLU A 247 -10.24 6.89 29.28
N ARG A 248 -10.01 8.19 29.48
CA ARG A 248 -11.01 9.15 29.96
C ARG A 248 -11.76 9.84 28.82
N HIS A 249 -11.66 9.34 27.59
CA HIS A 249 -12.27 9.92 26.38
C HIS A 249 -11.80 11.35 26.04
N GLN A 250 -10.65 11.78 26.57
CA GLN A 250 -10.08 13.07 26.24
C GLN A 250 -9.28 12.98 24.95
N LEU A 251 -9.45 13.98 24.09
CA LEU A 251 -8.74 14.10 22.83
C LEU A 251 -7.23 14.32 23.07
N GLN A 252 -6.40 13.50 22.44
CA GLN A 252 -4.95 13.58 22.43
C GLN A 252 -4.43 13.61 20.99
N VAL A 253 -4.32 14.81 20.43
CA VAL A 253 -3.63 15.01 19.15
C VAL A 253 -2.20 15.43 19.44
N ARG A 254 -1.26 14.50 19.36
CA ARG A 254 0.18 14.78 19.46
C ARG A 254 0.87 14.38 18.17
N VAL A 255 1.60 15.31 17.58
CA VAL A 255 2.54 14.98 16.49
C VAL A 255 3.69 14.19 17.11
N GLN A 256 3.90 12.96 16.67
CA GLN A 256 5.06 12.16 17.07
C GLN A 256 6.34 12.85 16.61
N GLY A 257 7.24 13.12 17.55
CA GLY A 257 8.50 13.83 17.31
C GLY A 257 8.47 15.33 17.59
N ALA A 258 7.32 15.91 17.93
CA ALA A 258 7.30 17.27 18.50
C ALA A 258 7.84 17.23 19.94
N LYS A 259 8.94 17.96 20.20
CA LYS A 259 9.45 18.15 21.57
C LYS A 259 8.30 18.68 22.46
N PRO A 260 8.15 18.17 23.69
CA PRO A 260 7.17 18.72 24.61
C PRO A 260 7.59 20.14 25.00
N GLY A 261 6.84 21.16 24.58
CA GLY A 261 6.93 22.50 25.17
C GLY A 261 7.40 23.65 24.28
N VAL A 262 6.75 23.89 23.15
CA VAL A 262 6.60 25.29 22.69
C VAL A 262 5.10 25.53 22.61
N LYS A 263 4.60 26.22 23.63
CA LYS A 263 3.25 26.79 23.67
C LYS A 263 3.13 27.89 22.62
#